data_AF-A0A7C3UKM6-F1
#
_entry.id   AF-A0A7C3UKM6-F1
#
_cell.length_a   1.000
_cell.length_b   1.000
_cell.length_c   1.000
_cell.angle_alpha   90.00
_cell.angle_beta   90.00
_cell.angle_gamma   90.00
#
_symmetry.space_group_name_H-M   'P 1'
#
loop_
_entity.id
_entity.type
_entity.pdbx_description
1 polymer ?
#
loop_
_entity_poly.entity_id
_entity_poly.type
_entity_poly.pdbx_seq_one_letter_code
_entity_poly.pdbx_strand_id
1 'polypeptide(L)'
;MSDLEPEKTKIPKRMLPILMKPYVLIILIVISVFGEVLWMYRAIQDGNQLESFGLFLVGMLLGGINGVWTYRVFDKYYIQSLLNKVNVIRQPMSIKNNVFTFLALGVPMAVSFLRDDIDPFLPIMQSYIFGFICGMNVMLYLWARKLPD
;
A
#
# COMPACT_ATOMS: atom_id res chain seq x y z
N MET A 1 -1.14 11.75 -40.98
CA MET A 1 -1.80 10.68 -40.23
C MET A 1 -1.86 11.18 -38.80
N SER A 2 -3.03 11.63 -38.32
CA SER A 2 -3.12 12.25 -37.00
C SER A 2 -2.94 11.17 -35.93
N ASP A 3 -1.85 11.26 -35.19
CA ASP A 3 -1.69 10.58 -33.90
C ASP A 3 -2.74 11.18 -32.94
N LEU A 4 -3.96 10.67 -33.05
CA LEU A 4 -4.96 10.79 -32.00
C LEU A 4 -4.40 9.97 -30.84
N GLU A 5 -3.64 10.62 -29.96
CA GLU A 5 -3.43 10.11 -28.61
C GLU A 5 -4.81 9.67 -28.11
N PRO A 6 -5.01 8.38 -27.78
CA PRO A 6 -6.31 7.94 -27.32
C PRO A 6 -6.66 8.81 -26.13
N GLU A 7 -7.74 9.56 -26.27
CA GLU A 7 -8.29 10.43 -25.25
C GLU A 7 -8.22 9.65 -23.94
N LYS A 8 -7.43 10.16 -23.00
CA LYS A 8 -7.06 9.44 -21.78
C LYS A 8 -8.34 9.31 -20.94
N THR A 9 -9.16 8.31 -21.25
CA THR A 9 -10.42 8.04 -20.55
C THR A 9 -10.05 7.86 -19.09
N LYS A 10 -10.37 8.87 -18.29
CA LYS A 10 -10.12 8.84 -16.85
C LYS A 10 -11.05 7.82 -16.24
N ILE A 11 -10.52 6.97 -15.38
CA ILE A 11 -11.32 5.96 -14.66
C ILE A 11 -12.26 6.71 -13.71
N PRO A 12 -13.59 6.58 -13.85
CA PRO A 12 -14.50 7.16 -12.88
C PRO A 12 -14.44 6.39 -11.56
N LYS A 13 -14.65 7.06 -10.43
CA LYS A 13 -14.60 6.48 -9.08
C LYS A 13 -15.49 5.24 -8.94
N ARG A 14 -16.62 5.20 -9.65
CA ARG A 14 -17.58 4.08 -9.63
C ARG A 14 -16.99 2.77 -10.15
N MET A 15 -16.05 2.86 -11.10
CA MET A 15 -15.40 1.70 -11.69
C MET A 15 -14.23 1.19 -10.84
N LEU A 16 -13.85 1.88 -9.76
CA LEU A 16 -12.79 1.40 -8.88
C LEU A 16 -13.20 0.12 -8.15
N PRO A 17 -12.25 -0.81 -7.95
CA PRO A 17 -12.47 -1.95 -7.09
C PRO A 17 -12.74 -1.48 -5.64
N ILE A 18 -13.49 -2.28 -4.88
CA ILE A 18 -13.96 -1.91 -3.53
C ILE A 18 -12.81 -1.43 -2.64
N LEU A 19 -11.67 -2.13 -2.64
CA LEU A 19 -10.51 -1.80 -1.82
C LEU A 19 -9.83 -0.47 -2.17
N MET A 20 -10.11 0.09 -3.35
CA MET A 20 -9.58 1.39 -3.78
C MET A 20 -10.61 2.51 -3.68
N LYS A 21 -11.82 2.22 -3.19
CA LYS A 21 -12.84 3.26 -2.99
C LYS A 21 -12.39 4.20 -1.86
N PRO A 22 -12.59 5.53 -1.99
CA PRO A 22 -12.09 6.50 -1.02
C PRO A 22 -12.50 6.22 0.43
N TYR A 23 -13.75 5.83 0.66
CA TYR A 23 -14.23 5.52 2.01
C TYR A 23 -13.57 4.27 2.60
N VAL A 24 -13.32 3.24 1.78
CA VAL A 24 -12.62 2.02 2.24
C VAL A 24 -11.17 2.35 2.57
N LEU A 25 -10.51 3.15 1.74
CA LEU A 25 -9.14 3.58 1.99
C LEU A 25 -9.03 4.40 3.29
N ILE A 26 -9.99 5.27 3.59
CA ILE A 26 -10.05 5.99 4.89
C ILE A 26 -10.15 5.00 6.04
N ILE A 27 -11.06 4.01 5.95
CA ILE A 27 -11.22 2.98 6.99
C ILE A 27 -9.91 2.22 7.21
N LEU A 28 -9.23 1.83 6.12
CA LEU A 28 -7.95 1.12 6.19
C LEU A 28 -6.86 1.99 6.84
N ILE A 29 -6.79 3.29 6.52
CA ILE A 29 -5.85 4.23 7.16
C ILE A 29 -6.13 4.31 8.66
N VAL A 30 -7.40 4.46 9.06
CA VAL A 30 -7.77 4.53 10.49
C VAL A 30 -7.40 3.24 11.22
N ILE A 31 -7.69 2.08 10.63
CA ILE A 31 -7.29 0.78 11.20
C ILE A 31 -5.77 0.68 11.30
N SER A 32 -5.02 1.15 10.31
CA SER A 32 -3.56 1.12 10.36
C SER A 32 -3.00 1.99 11.47
N VAL A 33 -3.56 3.20 11.67
CA VAL A 33 -3.16 4.09 12.76
C VAL A 33 -3.51 3.49 14.12
N PHE A 34 -4.70 2.88 14.25
CA PHE A 34 -5.11 2.23 15.49
C PHE A 34 -4.22 1.03 15.83
N GLY A 35 -3.89 0.20 14.83
CA GLY A 35 -2.95 -0.90 15.00
C GLY A 35 -1.56 -0.43 15.43
N GLU A 36 -1.05 0.65 14.83
CA GLU A 36 0.22 1.27 15.23
C GLU A 36 0.20 1.72 16.70
N VAL A 37 -0.89 2.35 17.16
CA VAL A 37 -1.01 2.79 18.56
C VAL A 37 -0.89 1.60 19.53
N LEU A 38 -1.50 0.47 19.20
CA LEU A 38 -1.42 -0.75 20.02
C LEU A 38 0.00 -1.33 20.05
N TRP A 39 0.69 -1.36 18.91
CA TRP A 39 2.08 -1.86 18.84
C TRP A 39 3.08 -0.90 19.46
N MET A 40 2.87 0.41 19.32
CA MET A 40 3.67 1.44 19.98
C MET A 40 3.56 1.34 21.49
N TYR A 41 2.37 1.05 22.03
CA TYR A 41 2.19 0.80 23.45
C TYR A 41 3.08 -0.36 23.94
N ARG A 42 3.14 -1.47 23.20
CA ARG A 42 4.03 -2.59 23.50
C ARG A 42 5.50 -2.21 23.33
N ALA A 43 5.85 -1.47 22.27
CA ALA A 43 7.21 -0.98 22.05
C ALA A 43 7.72 -0.11 23.20
N ILE A 44 6.86 0.71 23.82
CA ILE A 44 7.19 1.51 25.00
C ILE A 44 7.49 0.60 26.20
N GLN A 45 6.71 -0.47 26.40
CA GLN A 45 6.96 -1.45 27.47
C GLN A 45 8.29 -2.19 27.28
N ASP A 46 8.63 -2.50 26.04
CA ASP A 46 9.86 -3.23 25.68
C ASP A 46 11.08 -2.30 25.52
N GLY A 47 10.92 -0.98 25.68
CA GLY A 47 11.99 0.01 25.57
C GLY A 47 12.43 0.36 24.14
N ASN A 48 11.71 -0.11 23.11
CA ASN A 48 12.07 0.01 21.69
C ASN A 48 11.23 1.04 20.92
N GLN A 49 10.76 2.07 21.62
CA GLN A 49 9.82 3.08 21.08
C GLN A 49 10.42 3.88 19.91
N LEU A 50 11.71 4.21 19.96
CA LEU A 50 12.37 5.02 18.92
C LEU A 50 12.58 4.22 17.63
N GLU A 51 13.00 2.97 17.77
CA GLU A 51 13.18 2.03 16.66
C GLU A 51 11.84 1.74 15.98
N SER A 52 10.79 1.51 16.79
CA SER A 52 9.44 1.27 16.30
C SER A 52 8.90 2.47 15.53
N PHE A 53 9.03 3.69 16.09
CA PHE A 53 8.60 4.92 15.42
C PHE A 53 9.41 5.18 14.14
N GLY A 54 10.74 4.98 14.19
CA GLY A 54 11.61 5.13 13.03
C GLY A 54 11.22 4.17 11.90
N LEU A 55 10.98 2.90 12.22
CA LEU A 55 10.54 1.93 11.23
C LEU A 55 9.12 2.16 10.73
N PHE A 56 8.22 2.70 11.55
CA PHE A 56 6.91 3.14 11.10
C PHE A 56 7.02 4.21 9.99
N LEU A 57 7.89 5.21 10.17
CA LEU A 57 8.13 6.24 9.15
C LEU A 57 8.76 5.65 7.87
N VAL A 58 9.74 4.75 8.01
CA VAL A 58 10.35 4.05 6.87
C VAL A 58 9.30 3.21 6.13
N GLY A 59 8.48 2.46 6.86
CA GLY A 59 7.35 1.71 6.34
C GLY A 59 6.43 2.63 5.54
N MET A 60 6.01 3.76 6.13
CA MET A 60 5.13 4.73 5.48
C MET A 60 5.69 5.28 4.17
N LEU A 61 6.98 5.58 4.12
CA LEU A 61 7.63 6.03 2.88
C LEU A 61 7.64 4.94 1.80
N LEU A 62 8.04 3.72 2.14
CA LEU A 62 8.09 2.59 1.19
C LEU A 62 6.69 2.17 0.72
N GLY A 63 5.72 2.17 1.63
CA GLY A 63 4.31 1.96 1.34
C GLY A 63 3.77 3.03 0.40
N GLY A 64 4.14 4.29 0.63
CA GLY A 64 3.79 5.40 -0.27
C GLY A 64 4.34 5.20 -1.68
N ILE A 65 5.60 4.79 -1.82
CA ILE A 65 6.20 4.47 -3.13
C ILE A 65 5.44 3.34 -3.82
N ASN A 66 5.06 2.29 -3.09
CA ASN A 66 4.21 1.21 -3.60
C ASN A 66 2.84 1.74 -4.06
N GLY A 67 2.18 2.55 -3.24
CA GLY A 67 0.90 3.18 -3.59
C GLY A 67 1.01 4.01 -4.86
N VAL A 68 2.14 4.70 -5.06
CA VAL A 68 2.42 5.47 -6.28
C VAL A 68 2.52 4.58 -7.52
N TRP A 69 3.29 3.50 -7.43
CA TRP A 69 3.41 2.56 -8.54
C TRP A 69 2.09 1.85 -8.83
N THR A 70 1.35 1.48 -7.79
CA THR A 70 0.03 0.85 -7.89
C THR A 70 -0.92 1.75 -8.66
N TYR A 71 -1.12 3.01 -8.25
CA TYR A 71 -2.07 3.87 -8.97
C TYR A 71 -1.63 4.14 -10.41
N ARG A 72 -0.32 4.23 -10.70
CA ARG A 72 0.19 4.41 -12.08
C ARG A 72 -0.14 3.22 -12.97
N VAL A 73 -0.06 2.00 -12.44
CA VAL A 73 -0.48 0.79 -13.16
C VAL A 73 -1.98 0.83 -13.43
N PHE A 74 -2.77 1.24 -12.45
CA PHE A 74 -4.22 1.39 -12.60
C PHE A 74 -4.57 2.46 -13.65
N ASP A 75 -4.03 3.66 -13.56
CA ASP A 75 -4.25 4.74 -14.53
C ASP A 75 -3.94 4.32 -15.97
N LYS A 76 -2.90 3.50 -16.17
CA LYS A 76 -2.43 3.13 -17.51
C LYS A 76 -3.15 1.91 -18.09
N TYR A 77 -3.45 0.90 -17.27
CA TYR A 77 -3.85 -0.41 -17.77
C TYR A 77 -5.23 -0.87 -17.29
N TYR A 78 -5.86 -0.20 -16.33
CA TYR A 78 -7.09 -0.70 -15.71
C TYR A 78 -8.27 -0.78 -16.69
N ILE A 79 -8.52 0.27 -17.48
CA ILE A 79 -9.60 0.26 -18.48
C ILE A 79 -9.33 -0.82 -19.54
N GLN A 80 -8.09 -0.94 -20.00
CA GLN A 80 -7.71 -1.98 -20.97
C GLN A 80 -7.89 -3.39 -20.39
N SER A 81 -7.72 -3.55 -19.07
CA SER A 81 -8.01 -4.79 -18.35
C SER A 81 -9.49 -5.10 -18.29
N LEU A 82 -10.32 -4.10 -17.99
CA LEU A 82 -11.78 -4.26 -17.94
C LEU A 82 -12.35 -4.61 -19.33
N LEU A 83 -11.71 -4.12 -20.39
CA LEU A 83 -12.03 -4.48 -21.78
C LEU A 83 -11.39 -5.81 -22.22
N ASN A 84 -10.78 -6.58 -21.31
CA ASN A 84 -10.04 -7.82 -21.59
C ASN A 84 -8.95 -7.70 -22.67
N LYS A 85 -8.47 -6.49 -22.95
CA LYS A 85 -7.41 -6.24 -23.95
C LYS A 85 -6.02 -6.52 -23.40
N VAL A 86 -5.85 -6.34 -22.08
CA VAL A 86 -4.56 -6.47 -21.41
C VAL A 86 -4.74 -7.15 -20.06
N ASN A 87 -3.86 -8.10 -19.72
CA ASN A 87 -3.78 -8.60 -18.36
C ASN A 87 -2.86 -7.69 -17.53
N VAL A 88 -3.45 -6.91 -16.61
CA VAL A 88 -2.72 -5.96 -15.73
C VAL A 88 -1.63 -6.66 -14.92
N ILE A 89 -1.90 -7.87 -14.44
CA ILE A 89 -0.97 -8.64 -13.60
C ILE A 89 0.32 -8.99 -14.36
N ARG A 90 0.21 -9.20 -15.68
CA ARG A 90 1.35 -9.55 -16.54
C ARG A 90 2.14 -8.34 -17.03
N GLN A 91 1.73 -7.12 -16.69
CA GLN A 91 2.46 -5.92 -17.11
C GLN A 91 3.77 -5.80 -16.32
N PRO A 92 4.89 -5.42 -16.97
CA PRO A 92 6.21 -5.39 -16.33
C PRO A 92 6.26 -4.45 -15.12
N MET A 93 5.49 -3.36 -15.14
CA MET A 93 5.36 -2.45 -14.00
C MET A 93 4.59 -3.09 -12.84
N SER A 94 3.53 -3.87 -13.13
CA SER A 94 2.80 -4.63 -12.11
C SER A 94 3.65 -5.74 -11.51
N ILE A 95 4.45 -6.45 -12.31
CA ILE A 95 5.37 -7.48 -11.82
C ILE A 95 6.40 -6.87 -10.87
N LYS A 96 7.04 -5.77 -11.25
CA LYS A 96 7.99 -5.06 -10.38
C LYS A 96 7.33 -4.62 -9.07
N ASN A 97 6.12 -4.07 -9.14
CA ASN A 97 5.39 -3.66 -7.95
C ASN A 97 5.01 -4.84 -7.04
N ASN A 98 4.61 -5.97 -7.62
CA ASN A 98 4.27 -7.18 -6.88
C ASN A 98 5.50 -7.79 -6.20
N VAL A 99 6.64 -7.85 -6.89
CA VAL A 99 7.92 -8.31 -6.32
C VAL A 99 8.35 -7.38 -5.18
N PHE A 100 8.27 -6.05 -5.40
CA PHE A 100 8.55 -5.08 -4.34
C PHE A 100 7.63 -5.27 -3.14
N THR A 101 6.32 -5.41 -3.36
CA THR A 101 5.35 -5.64 -2.28
C THR A 101 5.63 -6.95 -1.54
N PHE A 102 5.97 -8.02 -2.26
CA PHE A 102 6.27 -9.31 -1.65
C PHE A 102 7.53 -9.25 -0.77
N LEU A 103 8.60 -8.60 -1.24
CA LEU A 103 9.83 -8.43 -0.48
C LEU A 103 9.66 -7.44 0.68
N ALA A 104 9.01 -6.31 0.42
CA ALA A 104 8.86 -5.24 1.40
C ALA A 104 7.81 -5.55 2.46
N LEU A 105 6.77 -6.34 2.18
CA LEU A 105 5.70 -6.64 3.15
C LEU A 105 5.64 -8.13 3.52
N GLY A 106 5.74 -9.01 2.52
CA GLY A 106 5.63 -10.46 2.71
C GLY A 106 6.75 -11.04 3.57
N VAL A 107 7.99 -10.59 3.38
CA VAL A 107 9.13 -11.03 4.21
C VAL A 107 8.96 -10.56 5.67
N PRO A 108 8.70 -9.27 5.97
CA PRO A 108 8.36 -8.81 7.31
C PRO A 108 7.22 -9.57 7.99
N MET A 109 6.15 -9.84 7.26
CA MET A 109 5.03 -10.63 7.79
C MET A 109 5.47 -12.06 8.12
N ALA A 110 6.17 -12.74 7.22
CA ALA A 110 6.66 -14.11 7.48
C ALA A 110 7.60 -14.16 8.70
N VAL A 111 8.51 -13.19 8.83
CA VAL A 111 9.42 -13.08 9.99
C VAL A 111 8.65 -12.90 11.29
N SER A 112 7.50 -12.20 11.26
CA SER A 112 6.66 -12.00 12.44
C SER A 112 6.00 -13.27 12.97
N PHE A 113 5.90 -14.35 12.16
CA PHE A 113 5.28 -15.62 12.54
C PHE A 113 6.28 -16.75 12.83
N LEU A 114 7.56 -16.58 12.47
CA LEU A 114 8.54 -17.69 12.46
C LEU A 114 9.37 -17.81 13.74
N ARG A 115 9.30 -16.85 14.67
CA ARG A 115 10.19 -16.85 15.83
C ARG A 115 9.45 -16.50 17.12
N ASP A 116 9.15 -17.53 17.90
CA ASP A 116 8.55 -17.42 19.23
C ASP A 116 9.48 -16.74 20.26
N ASP A 117 10.79 -16.65 19.97
CA ASP A 117 11.82 -16.08 20.87
C ASP A 117 12.14 -14.59 20.65
N ILE A 118 11.38 -13.87 19.81
CA ILE A 118 11.60 -12.44 19.55
C ILE A 118 10.52 -11.59 20.23
N ASP A 119 10.61 -11.47 21.55
CA ASP A 119 9.70 -10.58 22.28
C ASP A 119 9.96 -9.08 21.98
N PRO A 120 11.20 -8.54 22.02
CA PRO A 120 11.42 -7.10 21.89
C PRO A 120 11.37 -6.55 20.45
N PHE A 121 11.57 -7.39 19.42
CA PHE A 121 11.63 -6.93 18.02
C PHE A 121 10.32 -7.13 17.25
N LEU A 122 9.36 -7.87 17.80
CA LEU A 122 8.03 -7.98 17.23
C LEU A 122 7.32 -6.59 17.10
N PRO A 123 7.30 -5.72 18.12
CA PRO A 123 6.70 -4.39 18.00
C PRO A 123 7.35 -3.53 16.91
N ILE A 124 8.68 -3.61 16.78
CA ILE A 124 9.46 -2.89 15.77
C ILE A 124 9.03 -3.31 14.36
N MET A 125 8.92 -4.63 14.12
CA MET A 125 8.48 -5.18 12.84
C MET A 125 7.03 -4.86 12.51
N GLN A 126 6.14 -4.91 13.51
CA GLN A 126 4.75 -4.57 13.32
C GLN A 126 4.59 -3.09 12.98
N SER A 127 5.38 -2.22 13.62
CA SER A 127 5.37 -0.79 13.33
C SER A 127 5.76 -0.49 11.88
N TYR A 128 6.77 -1.20 11.36
CA TYR A 128 7.10 -1.16 9.92
C TYR A 128 5.92 -1.57 9.03
N ILE A 129 5.27 -2.70 9.33
CA ILE A 129 4.16 -3.25 8.55
C ILE A 129 2.97 -2.28 8.53
N PHE A 130 2.59 -1.76 9.69
CA PHE A 130 1.50 -0.78 9.82
C PHE A 130 1.83 0.53 9.11
N GLY A 131 3.07 1.00 9.22
CA GLY A 131 3.59 2.12 8.44
C GLY A 131 3.42 1.89 6.94
N PHE A 132 3.89 0.75 6.42
CA PHE A 132 3.79 0.39 5.00
C PHE A 132 2.35 0.38 4.49
N ILE A 133 1.45 -0.30 5.21
CA ILE A 133 0.04 -0.37 4.84
C ILE A 133 -0.58 1.04 4.87
N CYS A 134 -0.29 1.83 5.91
CA CYS A 134 -0.78 3.19 6.05
C CYS A 134 -0.33 4.07 4.87
N GLY A 135 0.96 4.11 4.59
CA GLY A 135 1.53 4.93 3.50
C GLY A 135 0.97 4.56 2.12
N MET A 136 0.82 3.26 1.86
CA MET A 136 0.20 2.77 0.62
C MET A 136 -1.23 3.26 0.49
N ASN A 137 -2.05 3.09 1.53
CA ASN A 137 -3.46 3.49 1.51
C ASN A 137 -3.63 5.02 1.42
N VAL A 138 -2.76 5.79 2.08
CA VAL A 138 -2.75 7.26 1.96
C VAL A 138 -2.50 7.68 0.52
N MET A 139 -1.49 7.13 -0.15
CA MET A 139 -1.18 7.49 -1.54
C MET A 139 -2.30 7.07 -2.49
N LEU A 140 -2.87 5.88 -2.31
CA LEU A 140 -4.03 5.44 -3.08
C LEU A 140 -5.24 6.34 -2.84
N TYR A 141 -5.48 6.80 -1.61
CA TYR A 141 -6.57 7.71 -1.28
C TYR A 141 -6.38 9.07 -1.96
N LEU A 142 -5.16 9.62 -1.88
CA LEU A 142 -4.82 10.90 -2.51
C LEU A 142 -4.99 10.88 -4.02
N TRP A 143 -4.81 9.72 -4.67
CA TRP A 143 -5.13 9.50 -6.07
C TRP A 143 -6.64 9.32 -6.29
N ALA A 144 -7.28 8.38 -5.60
CA ALA A 144 -8.69 8.02 -5.81
C ALA A 144 -9.65 9.21 -5.60
N ARG A 145 -9.35 10.11 -4.65
CA ARG A 145 -10.16 11.31 -4.40
C ARG A 145 -10.16 12.30 -5.58
N LYS A 146 -9.14 12.27 -6.43
CA LYS A 146 -8.97 13.18 -7.59
C LYS A 146 -9.65 12.68 -8.86
N LEU A 147 -10.17 11.46 -8.86
CA LEU A 147 -10.85 10.88 -10.01
C LEU A 147 -12.24 11.53 -10.22
N PRO A 148 -12.76 11.54 -11.46
CA PRO A 148 -14.12 11.98 -11.73
C PRO A 148 -15.15 11.02 -11.10
N ASP A 149 -16.33 11.54 -10.78
CA ASP A 149 -17.41 10.77 -10.15
C ASP A 149 -18.13 9.79 -11.09
#